data_AF-A0A5B8LIH3-F1
#
_entry.id   AF-A0A5B8LIH3-F1
#
_cell.length_a   1.000
_cell.length_b   1.000
_cell.length_c   1.000
_cell.angle_alpha   90.00
_cell.angle_beta   90.00
_cell.angle_gamma   90.00
#
_symmetry.space_group_name_H-M   'P 1'
#
loop_
_entity.id
_entity.type
_entity.pdbx_description
1 polymer ?
#
loop_
_entity_poly.entity_id
_entity_poly.type
_entity_poly.pdbx_seq_one_letter_code
_entity_poly.pdbx_strand_id
1 'polypeptide(L)'
;MAFDLQKMLHRKGEFESARLDAFAFHVRARTMRALAAALAIDADELVKSVAAHDDDAILDQLGETHGRDRVDTAYIAARAAAEAEAIAEFGDPTPVRLA
;
A
#
# COMPACT_ATOMS: atom_id res chain seq x y z
N MET A 1 7.32 38.63 17.34
CA MET A 1 6.58 37.49 16.77
C MET A 1 7.19 36.22 17.33
N ALA A 2 6.55 35.56 18.29
CA ALA A 2 7.04 34.28 18.78
C ALA A 2 6.80 33.23 17.69
N PHE A 3 7.86 32.64 17.17
CA PHE A 3 7.77 31.48 16.27
C PHE A 3 7.21 30.31 17.09
N ASP A 4 5.95 29.95 16.83
CA ASP A 4 5.31 28.80 17.46
C ASP A 4 5.80 27.51 16.76
N LEU A 5 7.02 27.13 17.13
CA LEU A 5 7.73 25.95 16.64
C LEU A 5 6.93 24.67 16.90
N GLN A 6 6.17 24.61 18.00
CA GLN A 6 5.35 23.46 18.37
C GLN A 6 4.21 23.26 17.37
N LYS A 7 3.49 24.33 17.01
CA LYS A 7 2.41 24.27 16.02
C LYS A 7 2.93 23.91 14.62
N MET A 8 4.11 24.38 14.26
CA MET A 8 4.76 24.01 12.98
C MET A 8 5.19 22.54 12.95
N LEU A 9 5.76 22.03 14.05
CA LEU A 9 6.16 20.62 14.17
C LEU A 9 4.95 19.68 14.12
N HIS A 10 3.86 20.02 14.79
CA HIS A 10 2.60 19.26 14.71
C HIS A 10 2.05 19.19 13.29
N ARG A 11 1.94 20.34 12.61
CA ARG A 11 1.44 20.39 11.23
C ARG A 11 2.32 19.63 10.24
N LYS A 12 3.64 19.64 10.48
CA LYS A 12 4.59 18.84 9.70
C LYS A 12 4.36 17.33 9.94
N GLY A 13 4.14 16.92 11.18
CA GLY A 13 3.83 15.53 11.53
C GLY A 13 2.53 15.03 10.91
N GLU A 14 1.46 15.85 10.92
CA GLU A 14 0.20 15.52 10.26
C GLU A 14 0.37 15.35 8.74
N PHE A 15 1.15 16.24 8.11
CA PHE A 15 1.43 16.16 6.68
C PHE A 15 2.26 14.94 6.29
N GLU A 16 3.30 14.62 7.07
CA GLU A 16 4.11 13.43 6.85
C GLU A 16 3.31 12.14 7.06
N SER A 17 2.43 12.09 8.06
CA SER A 17 1.52 10.95 8.29
C SER A 17 0.57 10.75 7.10
N ALA A 18 -0.09 11.83 6.65
CA ALA A 18 -0.97 11.78 5.49
C ALA A 18 -0.24 11.36 4.19
N ARG A 19 1.03 11.77 4.02
CA ARG A 19 1.87 11.34 2.88
C ARG A 19 2.16 9.85 2.94
N LEU A 20 2.48 9.31 4.12
CA LEU A 20 2.76 7.89 4.31
C LEU A 20 1.50 7.05 4.10
N ASP A 21 0.36 7.49 4.61
CA ASP A 21 -0.92 6.81 4.44
C ASP A 21 -1.33 6.78 2.95
N ALA A 22 -1.17 7.90 2.24
CA ALA A 22 -1.43 7.97 0.80
C ALA A 22 -0.50 7.03 0.03
N PHE A 23 0.80 7.01 0.36
CA PHE A 23 1.76 6.11 -0.27
C PHE A 23 1.38 4.64 -0.04
N ALA A 24 1.07 4.26 1.21
CA ALA A 24 0.64 2.92 1.57
C ALA A 24 -0.64 2.51 0.80
N PHE A 25 -1.60 3.41 0.68
CA PHE A 25 -2.82 3.17 -0.09
C PHE A 25 -2.53 2.96 -1.58
N HIS A 26 -1.65 3.76 -2.18
CA HIS A 26 -1.26 3.60 -3.59
C HIS A 26 -0.55 2.28 -3.85
N VAL A 27 0.39 1.88 -2.99
CA VAL A 27 1.06 0.57 -3.07
C VAL A 27 0.04 -0.56 -2.94
N ARG A 28 -0.85 -0.47 -1.96
CA ARG A 28 -1.88 -1.49 -1.70
C ARG A 28 -2.82 -1.66 -2.89
N ALA A 29 -3.32 -0.57 -3.46
CA ALA A 29 -4.20 -0.61 -4.63
C ALA A 29 -3.51 -1.15 -5.88
N ARG A 30 -2.22 -0.82 -6.09
CA ARG A 30 -1.42 -1.39 -7.21
C ARG A 30 -1.16 -2.88 -7.03
N THR A 31 -0.80 -3.29 -5.82
CA THR A 31 -0.63 -4.71 -5.44
C THR A 31 -1.91 -5.49 -5.73
N MET A 32 -3.05 -4.95 -5.26
CA MET A 32 -4.42 -5.14 -5.76
C MET A 32 -4.53 -5.58 -7.21
N ARG A 33 -4.33 -4.60 -8.09
CA ARG A 33 -4.50 -4.77 -9.55
C ARG A 33 -3.55 -5.82 -10.13
N ALA A 34 -2.30 -5.85 -9.67
CA ALA A 34 -1.30 -6.80 -10.14
C ALA A 34 -1.62 -8.25 -9.72
N LEU A 35 -2.10 -8.45 -8.49
CA LEU A 35 -2.55 -9.76 -8.00
C LEU A 35 -3.76 -10.27 -8.79
N ALA A 36 -4.74 -9.40 -9.06
CA ALA A 36 -5.90 -9.77 -9.88
C ALA A 36 -5.48 -10.23 -11.29
N ALA A 37 -4.53 -9.52 -11.91
CA ALA A 37 -3.99 -9.90 -13.20
C ALA A 37 -3.26 -11.25 -13.16
N ALA A 38 -2.49 -11.52 -12.10
CA ALA A 38 -1.77 -12.80 -11.92
C ALA A 38 -2.71 -14.00 -11.68
N LEU A 39 -3.88 -13.75 -11.07
CA LEU A 39 -4.91 -14.77 -10.81
C LEU A 39 -5.99 -14.82 -11.89
N ALA A 40 -5.93 -13.95 -12.90
CA ALA A 40 -6.91 -13.82 -13.98
C ALA A 40 -8.35 -13.56 -13.48
N ILE A 41 -8.48 -12.69 -12.48
CA ILE A 41 -9.76 -12.26 -11.91
C ILE A 41 -10.02 -10.76 -12.15
N ASP A 42 -11.22 -10.29 -11.83
CA ASP A 42 -11.58 -8.88 -11.99
C ASP A 42 -10.79 -7.99 -11.01
N ALA A 43 -9.99 -7.08 -11.58
CA ALA A 43 -9.15 -6.18 -10.80
C ALA A 43 -9.95 -5.11 -10.05
N ASP A 44 -11.08 -4.65 -10.59
CA ASP A 44 -11.88 -3.60 -9.96
C ASP A 44 -12.68 -4.16 -8.77
N GLU A 45 -13.14 -5.42 -8.86
CA GLU A 45 -13.75 -6.13 -7.73
C GLU A 45 -12.73 -6.33 -6.59
N LEU A 46 -11.52 -6.80 -6.92
CA LEU A 46 -10.48 -7.01 -5.93
C LEU A 46 -10.03 -5.68 -5.29
N VAL A 47 -9.85 -4.62 -6.07
CA VAL A 47 -9.48 -3.30 -5.53
C VAL A 47 -10.59 -2.72 -4.64
N LYS A 48 -11.87 -2.97 -4.93
CA LYS A 48 -12.95 -2.54 -4.03
C LYS A 48 -12.90 -3.26 -2.68
N SER A 49 -12.51 -4.53 -2.66
CA SER A 49 -12.41 -5.32 -1.42
C SER A 49 -11.39 -4.73 -0.42
N VAL A 50 -10.35 -4.04 -0.92
CA VAL A 50 -9.32 -3.34 -0.13
C VAL A 50 -9.92 -2.31 0.84
N ALA A 51 -11.06 -1.70 0.48
CA ALA A 51 -11.73 -0.71 1.33
C ALA A 51 -12.51 -1.34 2.49
N ALA A 52 -12.89 -2.62 2.37
CA ALA A 52 -13.76 -3.32 3.32
C ALA A 52 -13.03 -4.37 4.16
N HIS A 53 -11.89 -4.85 3.67
CA HIS A 53 -11.16 -5.97 4.27
C HIS A 53 -9.66 -5.66 4.36
N ASP A 54 -9.02 -6.24 5.36
CA ASP A 54 -7.56 -6.26 5.46
C ASP A 54 -6.97 -7.25 4.45
N ASP A 55 -5.69 -7.08 4.12
CA ASP A 55 -5.00 -7.89 3.11
C ASP A 55 -5.07 -9.39 3.44
N ASP A 56 -4.84 -9.77 4.70
CA ASP A 56 -4.85 -11.17 5.12
C ASP A 56 -6.21 -11.85 4.84
N ALA A 57 -7.32 -11.16 5.12
CA ALA A 57 -8.67 -11.67 4.85
C ALA A 57 -8.93 -11.85 3.35
N ILE A 58 -8.44 -10.91 2.52
CA ILE A 58 -8.53 -11.01 1.06
C ILE A 58 -7.70 -12.19 0.56
N LEU A 59 -6.48 -12.38 1.07
CA LEU A 59 -5.60 -13.48 0.69
C LEU A 59 -6.12 -14.84 1.15
N ASP A 60 -6.79 -14.90 2.32
CA ASP A 60 -7.47 -16.11 2.80
C ASP A 60 -8.57 -16.52 1.82
N GLN A 61 -9.46 -15.59 1.46
CA GLN A 61 -10.56 -15.84 0.53
C GLN A 61 -10.07 -16.23 -0.87
N LEU A 62 -9.04 -15.55 -1.38
CA LEU A 62 -8.41 -15.92 -2.66
C LEU A 62 -7.73 -17.29 -2.57
N GLY A 63 -7.12 -17.60 -1.42
CA GLY A 63 -6.45 -18.87 -1.16
C GLY A 63 -7.39 -20.07 -1.19
N GLU A 64 -8.64 -19.91 -0.75
CA GLU A 64 -9.68 -20.95 -0.84
C GLU A 64 -9.98 -21.36 -2.29
N THR A 65 -9.87 -20.42 -3.24
CA THR A 65 -10.22 -20.64 -4.65
C THR A 65 -9.01 -20.99 -5.52
N HIS A 66 -7.88 -20.31 -5.31
CA HIS A 66 -6.69 -20.39 -6.19
C HIS A 66 -5.52 -21.16 -5.56
N GLY A 67 -5.65 -21.58 -4.30
CA GLY A 67 -4.60 -22.20 -3.51
C GLY A 67 -3.71 -21.16 -2.81
N ARG A 68 -3.53 -21.31 -1.50
CA ARG A 68 -2.84 -20.34 -0.65
C ARG A 68 -1.42 -20.02 -1.13
N ASP A 69 -0.61 -21.04 -1.41
CA ASP A 69 0.79 -20.86 -1.82
C ASP A 69 0.93 -20.04 -3.11
N ARG A 70 0.01 -20.25 -4.06
CA ARG A 70 -0.01 -19.51 -5.32
C ARG A 70 -0.35 -18.04 -5.09
N VAL A 71 -1.35 -17.79 -4.23
CA VAL A 71 -1.80 -16.44 -3.88
C VAL A 71 -0.70 -15.69 -3.14
N ASP A 72 -0.06 -16.30 -2.14
CA ASP A 72 1.01 -15.68 -1.36
C ASP A 72 2.22 -15.35 -2.24
N THR A 73 2.64 -16.28 -3.10
CA THR A 73 3.75 -16.06 -4.04
C THR A 73 3.43 -14.89 -5.00
N ALA A 74 2.22 -14.85 -5.55
CA ALA A 74 1.80 -13.79 -6.45
C ALA A 74 1.69 -12.44 -5.73
N TYR A 75 1.18 -12.42 -4.48
CA TYR A 75 1.06 -11.21 -3.67
C TYR A 75 2.43 -10.63 -3.33
N ILE A 76 3.40 -11.45 -2.90
CA ILE A 76 4.77 -10.99 -2.59
C ILE A 76 5.41 -10.35 -3.82
N ALA A 77 5.30 -10.98 -4.99
CA ALA A 77 5.85 -10.44 -6.24
C ALA A 77 5.14 -9.14 -6.66
N ALA A 78 3.81 -9.11 -6.59
CA ALA A 78 3.00 -7.94 -6.91
C ALA A 78 3.33 -6.75 -5.98
N ARG A 79 3.51 -7.02 -4.68
CA ARG A 79 3.82 -6.00 -3.69
C ARG A 79 5.19 -5.37 -3.94
N ALA A 80 6.21 -6.19 -4.16
CA ALA A 80 7.55 -5.70 -4.45
C ALA A 80 7.59 -4.82 -5.72
N ALA A 81 6.85 -5.21 -6.76
CA ALA A 81 6.71 -4.41 -7.97
C ALA A 81 5.98 -3.08 -7.71
N ALA A 82 4.84 -3.13 -7.00
CA ALA A 82 4.05 -1.96 -6.66
C ALA A 82 4.83 -0.95 -5.79
N GLU A 83 5.63 -1.44 -4.83
CA GLU A 83 6.52 -0.60 -4.02
C GLU A 83 7.58 0.07 -4.88
N ALA A 84 8.24 -0.66 -5.79
CA ALA A 84 9.24 -0.09 -6.69
C ALA A 84 8.65 1.00 -7.61
N GLU A 85 7.45 0.76 -8.17
CA GLU A 85 6.73 1.74 -8.99
C GLU A 85 6.30 2.96 -8.18
N ALA A 86 5.80 2.77 -6.96
CA ALA A 86 5.40 3.87 -6.09
C ALA A 86 6.60 4.73 -5.66
N ILE A 87 7.76 4.11 -5.37
CA ILE A 87 8.99 4.85 -5.08
C ILE A 87 9.46 5.65 -6.31
N ALA A 88 9.38 5.07 -7.51
CA ALA A 88 9.77 5.76 -8.73
C ALA A 88 8.88 7.00 -9.02
N GLU A 89 7.61 6.95 -8.67
CA GLU A 89 6.63 8.01 -8.94
C GLU A 89 6.55 9.07 -7.82
N PHE A 90 6.52 8.64 -6.56
CA PHE A 90 6.29 9.52 -5.41
C PHE A 90 7.56 9.81 -4.59
N GLY A 91 8.68 9.16 -4.94
CA GLY A 91 9.91 9.18 -4.17
C GLY A 91 9.89 8.23 -2.97
N ASP A 92 11.04 8.05 -2.34
CA ASP A 92 11.17 7.18 -1.17
C ASP A 92 10.29 7.71 0.00
N PRO A 93 9.33 6.90 0.50
CA PRO A 93 8.51 7.28 1.65
C PRO A 93 9.31 7.28 2.96
N THR A 94 10.47 6.61 3.01
CA THR A 94 11.27 6.42 4.23
C THR A 94 11.67 7.78 4.79
N PRO A 95 11.21 8.15 6.01
CA PRO A 95 11.66 9.37 6.64
C PRO A 95 13.17 9.25 6.88
N VAL A 96 13.94 10.23 6.39
CA VAL A 96 15.37 10.32 6.67
C VAL A 96 15.52 10.37 8.19
N ARG A 97 16.05 9.30 8.80
CA ARG A 97 16.41 9.32 10.21
C ARG A 97 17.46 10.42 10.36
N LEU A 98 17.09 11.52 11.02
CA LEU A 98 18.05 12.50 11.49
C LEU A 98 18.90 11.78 12.54
N ALA A 99 20.08 11.30 12.12
CA ALA A 99 21.11 10.76 13.00
C ALA A 99 21.82 11.91 13.73
#